data_AF-A0A937L345-F1
#
_entry.id   AF-A0A937L345-F1
#
_cell.length_a   1.000
_cell.length_b   1.000
_cell.length_c   1.000
_cell.angle_alpha   90.00
_cell.angle_beta   90.00
_cell.angle_gamma   90.00
#
_symmetry.space_group_name_H-M   'P 1'
#
loop_
_entity.id
_entity.type
_entity.pdbx_description
1 polymer ?
#
loop_
_entity_poly.entity_id
_entity_poly.type
_entity_poly.pdbx_seq_one_letter_code
_entity_poly.pdbx_strand_id
1 'polypeptide(L)' 'AQLADMVDLDGPLWLAEDRADGLRYDGATIHPPTAALWG' A
#
# COMPACT_ATOMS: atom_id res chain seq x y z
N ALA A 1 3.09 6.27 7.21
CA ALA A 1 3.83 7.53 6.95
C ALA A 1 2.99 8.77 7.26
N GLN A 2 2.29 8.82 8.40
CA GLN A 2 1.33 9.90 8.68
C GLN A 2 1.97 11.26 8.98
N LEU A 3 3.28 11.28 9.26
CA LEU A 3 4.02 12.48 9.64
C LEU A 3 5.09 12.87 8.60
N ALA A 4 5.04 12.25 7.42
CA ALA A 4 5.96 12.56 6.33
C ALA A 4 5.28 13.51 5.34
N ASP A 5 5.98 14.57 4.95
CA ASP A 5 5.50 15.51 3.92
C ASP A 5 5.43 14.86 2.54
N MET A 6 6.25 13.83 2.31
CA MET A 6 6.25 13.04 1.08
C MET A 6 6.53 11.57 1.41
N VAL A 7 5.87 10.68 0.68
CA VAL A 7 6.10 9.25 0.75
C VAL A 7 5.97 8.65 -0.64
N ASP A 8 6.85 7.71 -0.94
CA ASP A 8 6.80 6.89 -2.15
C ASP A 8 6.55 5.43 -1.74
N LEU A 9 5.37 4.91 -2.09
CA LEU A 9 4.88 3.57 -1.72
C LEU A 9 4.25 2.89 -2.94
N ASP A 10 4.77 3.15 -4.13
CA ASP A 10 4.21 2.65 -5.38
C ASP A 10 4.70 1.25 -5.76
N GLY A 11 5.67 0.69 -5.04
CA GLY A 11 6.32 -0.60 -5.35
C GLY A 11 5.36 -1.73 -5.77
N PRO A 12 4.26 -1.98 -5.04
CA PRO A 12 3.28 -3.00 -5.42
C PRO A 12 2.61 -2.79 -6.78
N LEU A 13 2.49 -1.55 -7.26
CA LEU A 13 1.88 -1.22 -8.56
C LEU A 13 2.71 -1.72 -9.75
N TRP A 14 3.99 -2.01 -9.52
CA TRP A 14 4.93 -2.45 -10.55
C TRP A 14 5.14 -3.96 -10.57
N LEU A 15 4.52 -4.69 -9.64
CA LEU A 15 4.62 -6.14 -9.59
C LEU A 15 3.67 -6.77 -10.61
N ALA A 16 4.12 -7.84 -11.28
CA ALA A 16 3.25 -8.64 -12.13
C ALA A 16 2.13 -9.32 -11.33
N GLU A 17 2.42 -9.65 -10.07
CA GLU A 17 1.49 -10.16 -9.07
C GLU A 17 1.96 -9.68 -7.69
N ASP A 18 1.07 -9.03 -6.94
CA ASP A 18 1.28 -8.76 -5.51
C ASP A 18 0.64 -9.87 -4.67
N ARG A 19 0.94 -9.89 -3.38
CA ARG A 19 0.40 -10.86 -2.42
C ARG A 19 -1.11 -10.75 -2.26
N ALA A 20 -1.72 -11.86 -1.82
CA ALA A 20 -3.08 -11.86 -1.31
C ALA A 20 -3.23 -10.87 -0.14
N ASP A 21 -4.38 -10.19 -0.08
CA ASP A 21 -4.66 -9.14 0.89
C ASP A 21 -3.68 -7.95 0.88
N GLY A 22 -3.06 -7.65 -0.28
CA GLY A 22 -2.19 -6.48 -0.47
C GLY A 22 -2.84 -5.13 -0.11
N LEU A 23 -2.03 -4.07 -0.08
CA LEU A 23 -2.53 -2.73 0.24
C LEU A 23 -3.63 -2.31 -0.74
N ARG A 24 -4.70 -1.70 -0.22
CA ARG A 24 -5.76 -1.17 -1.07
C ARG A 24 -5.37 0.21 -1.58
N TYR A 25 -5.38 0.34 -2.90
CA TYR A 25 -5.17 1.60 -3.62
C TYR A 25 -6.51 2.15 -4.11
N ASP A 26 -6.69 3.46 -3.98
CA ASP A 26 -7.75 4.24 -4.62
C ASP A 26 -7.11 5.46 -5.30
N GLY A 27 -6.74 5.27 -6.57
CA GLY A 27 -5.85 6.19 -7.28
C GLY A 27 -4.52 6.35 -6.54
N ALA A 28 -4.19 7.59 -6.16
CA ALA A 28 -2.99 7.93 -5.39
C ALA A 28 -3.18 7.79 -3.86
N THR A 29 -4.36 7.41 -3.39
CA THR A 29 -4.63 7.17 -1.97
C THR A 29 -4.33 5.72 -1.62
N ILE A 30 -3.53 5.50 -0.58
CA ILE A 30 -3.23 4.16 -0.05
C ILE A 30 -3.89 4.03 1.33
N HIS A 31 -4.66 2.97 1.51
CA HIS A 31 -5.32 2.70 2.79
C HIS A 31 -4.38 1.93 3.74
N PRO A 32 -4.52 2.11 5.07
CA PRO A 32 -3.81 1.29 6.04
C PRO A 32 -4.02 -0.22 5.78
N PRO A 33 -3.02 -1.05 6.09
CA PRO A 33 -3.14 -2.49 5.93
C PRO A 33 -4.24 -3.05 6.83
N THR A 34 -4.87 -4.14 6.38
CA THR A 34 -5.68 -4.98 7.27
C THR A 34 -4.76 -5.91 8.07
N ALA A 35 -5.28 -6.51 9.14
CA ALA A 35 -4.52 -7.49 9.94
C ALA A 35 -4.17 -8.78 9.16
N ALA A 36 -4.86 -9.07 8.04
CA ALA A 36 -4.51 -10.18 7.16
C ALA A 36 -3.19 -9.94 6.41
N LEU A 37 -2.85 -8.66 6.19
CA LEU A 37 -1.60 -8.24 5.55
C LEU A 37 -0.47 -8.05 6.56
N TRP A 38 -0.67 -7.11 7.49
CA TRP A 38 0.36 -6.67 8.43
C TRP A 38 -0.24 -5.80 9.54
N GLY A 39 0.21 -6.02 10.77
CA GLY A 39 -0.28 -5.40 12.01
C GLY A 39 -0.38 -6.43 13.13
#